data_AF-A0A1H3S4E0-F1
#
_entry.id   AF-A0A1H3S4E0-F1
#
_cell.length_a   1.000
_cell.length_b   1.000
_cell.length_c   1.000
_cell.angle_alpha   90.00
_cell.angle_beta   90.00
_cell.angle_gamma   90.00
#
_symmetry.space_group_name_H-M   'P 1'
#
loop_
_entity.id
_entity.type
_entity.pdbx_description
1 polymer ?
#
loop_
_entity_poly.entity_id
_entity_poly.type
_entity_poly.pdbx_seq_one_letter_code
_entity_poly.pdbx_strand_id
1 'polypeptide(L)'
;MTDPMTLESRILRCFVIGPIGSKFAPIGDPARDIYEDALDVFEKVVRPACVAFGLDPVRADQIAATGEITEQVFRRLRDDEVVIADLSGGNPNVMYELGLRHTKPLLTIQIGEYGQLPFDISAIRTIQFSRSERGLIDARKELERALSIGLAEGSGEVSATRLWNERSAGGASFLEIEEPPTAESEAELYDPELEGDGFIERIAAFELVVPSVVATTANIGEVVEGMGQLAVLSSADMQSANNSGATAQQRLGVIAKFATELQPKANELDGLTLEFEEQMANVDAQLSGVLAYLDEHPEMVNDDTGDFFDSIGGLARSTREAMENFGQFKSSLDALAGMSKMLRKPARDVSNAVHRMIKSAQLADNWETAIVGIRQKLLAKQSEDL
;
A
#
# COMPACT_ATOMS: atom_id res chain seq x y z
N MET A 1 5.49 -27.90 59.12
CA MET A 1 5.17 -28.52 57.82
C MET A 1 4.95 -27.40 56.84
N THR A 2 6.02 -26.92 56.22
CA THR A 2 5.98 -26.04 55.05
C THR A 2 6.07 -26.94 53.83
N ASP A 3 5.04 -26.87 53.01
CA ASP A 3 4.81 -27.66 51.80
C ASP A 3 5.89 -27.38 50.75
N PRO A 4 6.62 -28.38 50.24
CA PRO A 4 7.56 -28.21 49.15
C PRO A 4 6.81 -28.32 47.81
N MET A 5 6.09 -27.28 47.41
CA MET A 5 5.57 -27.18 46.04
C MET A 5 6.66 -26.71 45.08
N THR A 6 7.29 -27.70 44.45
CA THR A 6 7.70 -27.73 43.03
C THR A 6 7.89 -26.38 42.34
N LEU A 7 9.15 -25.97 42.19
CA LEU A 7 9.58 -25.04 41.16
C LEU A 7 9.43 -25.78 39.81
N GLU A 8 8.24 -25.77 39.21
CA GLU A 8 8.08 -26.22 37.82
C GLU A 8 9.02 -25.36 36.96
N SER A 9 10.02 -25.99 36.35
CA SER A 9 10.89 -25.32 35.38
C SER A 9 10.01 -24.86 34.23
N ARG A 10 9.68 -23.56 34.20
CA ARG A 10 8.88 -22.96 33.14
C ARG A 10 9.59 -23.20 31.81
N ILE A 11 9.00 -24.05 30.96
CA ILE A 11 9.49 -24.24 29.58
C ILE A 11 9.31 -22.89 28.87
N LEU A 12 10.43 -22.30 28.45
CA LEU A 12 10.42 -21.07 27.68
C LEU A 12 9.90 -21.38 26.28
N ARG A 13 8.95 -20.59 25.77
CA ARG A 13 8.39 -20.79 24.43
C ARG A 13 9.28 -20.11 23.42
N CYS A 14 9.55 -20.81 22.33
CA CYS A 14 10.23 -20.25 21.18
C CYS A 14 9.30 -20.29 19.98
N PHE A 15 9.01 -19.13 19.40
CA PHE A 15 8.25 -19.05 18.17
C PHE A 15 9.17 -18.84 16.98
N VAL A 16 8.93 -19.57 15.89
CA VAL A 16 9.74 -19.52 14.68
C VAL A 16 8.91 -19.01 13.53
N ILE A 17 9.33 -17.86 12.99
CA ILE A 17 8.80 -17.29 11.76
C ILE A 17 9.79 -17.51 10.63
N GLY A 18 9.28 -17.75 9.43
CA GLY A 18 10.10 -18.08 8.27
C GLY A 18 9.26 -18.31 7.03
N PRO A 19 9.88 -18.48 5.85
CA PRO A 19 9.16 -18.65 4.61
C PRO A 19 8.23 -19.86 4.67
N ILE A 20 6.95 -19.61 4.37
CA ILE A 20 5.92 -20.65 4.32
C ILE A 20 5.68 -20.99 2.85
N GLY A 21 6.25 -22.11 2.40
CA GLY A 21 5.93 -22.72 1.12
C GLY A 21 4.67 -23.59 1.19
N SER A 22 4.45 -24.42 0.18
CA SER A 22 3.34 -25.38 0.14
C SER A 22 3.83 -26.82 0.19
N LYS A 23 3.53 -27.51 1.29
CA LYS A 23 3.76 -28.95 1.42
C LYS A 23 2.92 -29.80 0.46
N PHE A 24 1.90 -29.23 -0.18
CA PHE A 24 1.04 -29.95 -1.12
C PHE A 24 1.37 -29.65 -2.58
N ALA A 25 2.29 -28.70 -2.84
CA ALA A 25 2.74 -28.42 -4.18
C ALA A 25 3.53 -29.61 -4.77
N PRO A 26 3.48 -29.81 -6.11
CA PRO A 26 4.24 -30.86 -6.77
C PRO A 26 5.75 -30.75 -6.52
N ILE A 27 6.46 -31.87 -6.61
CA ILE A 27 7.92 -31.88 -6.55
C ILE A 27 8.48 -31.06 -7.74
N GLY A 28 9.39 -30.13 -7.44
CA GLY A 28 9.96 -29.19 -8.41
C GLY A 28 9.13 -27.92 -8.62
N ASP A 29 8.03 -27.75 -7.89
CA ASP A 29 7.34 -26.46 -7.78
C ASP A 29 8.09 -25.54 -6.82
N PRO A 30 8.33 -24.25 -7.15
CA PRO A 30 9.03 -23.32 -6.26
C PRO A 30 8.41 -23.22 -4.86
N ALA A 31 7.08 -23.36 -4.73
CA ALA A 31 6.42 -23.35 -3.43
C ALA A 31 6.74 -24.61 -2.61
N ARG A 32 6.97 -25.76 -3.27
CA ARG A 32 7.42 -26.98 -2.60
C ARG A 32 8.87 -26.83 -2.13
N ASP A 33 9.73 -26.27 -2.97
CA ASP A 33 11.14 -26.05 -2.66
C ASP A 33 11.28 -25.14 -1.44
N ILE A 34 10.59 -23.99 -1.39
CA ILE A 34 10.56 -23.09 -0.22
C ILE A 34 10.15 -23.83 1.05
N TYR A 35 9.15 -24.71 0.99
CA TYR A 35 8.68 -25.46 2.15
C TYR A 35 9.74 -26.43 2.67
N GLU A 36 10.35 -27.23 1.78
CA GLU A 36 11.38 -28.19 2.13
C GLU A 36 12.65 -27.49 2.64
N ASP A 37 13.02 -26.40 1.99
CA ASP A 37 14.18 -25.59 2.33
C ASP A 37 14.05 -24.94 3.72
N ALA A 38 12.89 -24.38 4.05
CA ALA A 38 12.63 -23.83 5.38
C ALA A 38 12.51 -24.93 6.44
N LEU A 39 11.97 -26.10 6.08
CA LEU A 39 11.93 -27.27 6.97
C LEU A 39 13.30 -27.81 7.30
N ASP A 40 14.21 -27.84 6.33
CA ASP A 40 15.58 -28.30 6.55
C ASP A 40 16.35 -27.39 7.52
N VAL A 41 16.24 -26.08 7.34
CA VAL A 41 16.82 -25.09 8.27
C VAL A 41 16.23 -25.28 9.66
N PHE A 42 14.91 -25.42 9.77
CA PHE A 42 14.27 -25.60 11.06
C PHE A 42 14.73 -26.88 11.78
N GLU A 43 14.74 -28.03 11.11
CA GLU A 43 15.06 -29.32 11.73
C GLU A 43 16.56 -29.51 11.99
N LYS A 44 17.44 -28.94 11.15
CA LYS A 44 18.90 -29.09 11.31
C LYS A 44 19.56 -27.99 12.13
N VAL A 45 18.98 -26.80 12.17
CA VAL A 45 19.57 -25.62 12.83
C VAL A 45 18.74 -25.21 14.04
N VAL A 46 17.49 -24.81 13.82
CA VAL A 46 16.68 -24.14 14.85
C VAL A 46 16.27 -25.08 15.97
N ARG A 47 15.61 -26.20 15.64
CA ARG A 47 15.15 -27.20 16.61
C ARG A 47 16.27 -27.70 17.52
N PRO A 48 17.40 -28.24 17.01
CA PRO A 48 18.46 -28.76 17.86
C PRO A 48 19.12 -27.67 18.71
N ALA A 49 19.28 -26.44 18.20
CA ALA A 49 19.79 -25.33 19.00
C ALA A 49 18.85 -24.99 20.16
N CYS A 50 17.54 -24.83 19.91
CA CYS A 50 16.56 -24.54 20.94
C CYS A 50 16.48 -25.63 22.02
N VAL A 51 16.45 -26.91 21.61
CA VAL A 51 16.36 -28.04 22.52
C VAL A 51 17.58 -28.11 23.46
N ALA A 52 18.76 -27.72 22.99
CA ALA A 52 19.97 -27.64 23.83
C ALA A 52 19.85 -26.66 25.01
N PHE A 53 18.92 -25.69 24.92
CA PHE A 53 18.62 -24.70 25.96
C PHE A 53 17.25 -24.92 26.64
N GLY A 54 16.61 -26.08 26.43
CA GLY A 54 15.32 -26.40 27.04
C GLY A 54 14.13 -25.59 26.49
N LEU A 55 14.27 -25.01 25.29
CA LEU A 55 13.20 -24.33 24.57
C LEU A 55 12.41 -25.33 23.72
N ASP A 56 11.11 -25.08 23.57
CA ASP A 56 10.25 -25.79 22.60
C ASP A 56 9.93 -24.86 21.41
N PRO A 57 10.62 -25.03 20.26
CA PRO A 57 10.40 -24.18 19.10
C PRO A 57 9.19 -24.64 18.27
N VAL A 58 8.28 -23.72 18.03
CA VAL A 58 7.07 -23.94 17.22
C VAL A 58 7.09 -23.04 16.00
N ARG A 59 6.96 -23.64 14.81
CA ARG A 59 6.76 -22.90 13.55
C ARG A 59 5.31 -22.45 13.39
N ALA A 60 5.11 -21.33 12.69
CA ALA A 60 3.79 -20.80 12.35
C ALA A 60 2.87 -21.85 11.68
N ASP A 61 3.39 -22.65 10.74
CA ASP A 61 2.62 -23.68 10.01
C ASP A 61 2.38 -24.98 10.82
N GLN A 62 2.96 -25.09 12.02
CA GLN A 62 2.78 -26.23 12.94
C GLN A 62 1.75 -25.95 14.04
N ILE A 63 1.14 -24.77 14.06
CA ILE A 63 0.10 -24.43 15.04
C ILE A 63 -1.16 -25.24 14.71
N ALA A 64 -1.45 -26.26 15.53
CA ALA A 64 -2.60 -27.14 15.36
C ALA A 64 -3.90 -26.61 16.00
N ALA A 65 -3.84 -25.46 16.67
CA ALA A 65 -4.98 -24.88 17.37
C ALA A 65 -6.02 -24.34 16.38
N THR A 66 -7.31 -24.50 16.69
CA THR A 66 -8.40 -23.92 15.89
C THR A 66 -8.44 -22.38 16.05
N GLY A 67 -8.82 -21.67 14.99
CA GLY A 67 -8.93 -20.21 14.99
C GLY A 67 -8.31 -19.60 13.73
N GLU A 68 -8.22 -18.27 13.67
CA GLU A 68 -7.54 -17.60 12.57
C GLU A 68 -6.01 -17.68 12.75
N ILE A 69 -5.33 -18.13 11.70
CA ILE A 69 -3.87 -18.29 11.69
C ILE A 69 -3.19 -16.96 12.04
N THR A 70 -3.65 -15.85 11.46
CA THR A 70 -3.10 -14.51 11.68
C THR A 70 -3.15 -14.10 13.15
N GLU A 71 -4.29 -14.31 13.82
CA GLU A 71 -4.43 -13.98 15.24
C GLU A 71 -3.47 -14.82 16.10
N GLN A 72 -3.33 -16.11 15.78
CA GLN A 72 -2.45 -17.01 16.52
C GLN A 72 -0.96 -16.62 16.35
N VAL A 73 -0.55 -16.26 15.13
CA VAL A 73 0.79 -15.74 14.86
C VAL A 73 1.04 -14.45 15.65
N PHE A 74 0.12 -13.49 15.63
CA PHE A 74 0.28 -12.22 16.36
C PHE A 74 0.38 -12.42 17.87
N ARG A 75 -0.43 -13.31 18.44
CA ARG A 75 -0.33 -13.67 19.88
C ARG A 75 1.05 -14.25 20.21
N ARG A 76 1.58 -15.15 19.37
CA ARG A 76 2.92 -15.74 19.55
C ARG A 76 4.03 -14.70 19.46
N LEU A 77 3.99 -13.83 18.45
CA LEU A 77 4.96 -12.73 18.30
C LEU A 77 4.96 -11.78 19.51
N ARG A 78 3.78 -11.53 20.08
CA ARG A 78 3.60 -10.69 21.27
C ARG A 78 4.08 -11.37 22.56
N ASP A 79 3.75 -12.65 22.75
CA ASP A 79 3.78 -13.30 24.06
C ASP A 79 4.90 -14.34 24.25
N ASP A 80 5.47 -14.90 23.18
CA ASP A 80 6.52 -15.91 23.30
C ASP A 80 7.86 -15.25 23.67
N GLU A 81 8.60 -15.90 24.58
CA GLU A 81 9.79 -15.34 25.20
C GLU A 81 10.94 -15.16 24.20
N VAL A 82 11.04 -16.09 23.25
CA VAL A 82 12.06 -16.10 22.20
C VAL A 82 11.39 -16.17 20.84
N VAL A 83 11.80 -15.31 19.91
CA VAL A 83 11.45 -15.42 18.49
C VAL A 83 12.70 -15.66 17.67
N ILE A 84 12.67 -16.66 16.80
CA ILE A 84 13.70 -16.88 15.79
C ILE A 84 13.08 -16.59 14.42
N ALA A 85 13.69 -15.67 13.68
CA ALA A 85 13.22 -15.26 12.36
C ALA A 85 14.17 -15.77 11.28
N ASP A 86 13.69 -16.66 10.42
CA ASP A 86 14.39 -17.09 9.21
C ASP A 86 14.05 -16.15 8.05
N LEU A 87 15.03 -15.35 7.66
CA LEU A 87 14.89 -14.29 6.67
C LEU A 87 15.37 -14.73 5.28
N SER A 88 15.62 -16.04 5.11
CA SER A 88 16.00 -16.62 3.83
C SER A 88 14.98 -16.29 2.73
N GLY A 89 15.48 -15.96 1.54
CA GLY A 89 14.66 -15.56 0.40
C GLY A 89 13.93 -14.21 0.53
N GLY A 90 14.17 -13.44 1.61
CA GLY A 90 13.59 -12.10 1.77
C GLY A 90 12.06 -12.08 1.81
N ASN A 91 11.43 -13.10 2.40
CA ASN A 91 9.98 -13.27 2.38
C ASN A 91 9.26 -12.06 3.03
N PRO A 92 8.39 -11.33 2.30
CA PRO A 92 7.73 -10.13 2.83
C PRO A 92 6.86 -10.36 4.07
N ASN A 93 6.23 -11.54 4.19
CA ASN A 93 5.41 -11.85 5.36
C ASN A 93 6.27 -11.98 6.62
N VAL A 94 7.45 -12.61 6.49
CA VAL A 94 8.38 -12.74 7.63
C VAL A 94 8.93 -11.39 8.04
N MET A 95 9.18 -10.49 7.07
CA MET A 95 9.60 -9.11 7.36
C MET A 95 8.53 -8.35 8.14
N TYR A 96 7.26 -8.50 7.77
CA TYR A 96 6.14 -7.92 8.50
C TYR A 96 6.03 -8.49 9.93
N GLU A 97 6.12 -9.80 10.09
CA GLU A 97 6.10 -10.48 11.40
C GLU A 97 7.27 -10.06 12.30
N LEU A 98 8.46 -9.91 11.72
CA LEU A 98 9.65 -9.41 12.40
C LEU A 98 9.46 -7.95 12.87
N GLY A 99 8.86 -7.10 12.02
CA GLY A 99 8.49 -5.73 12.38
C GLY A 99 7.55 -5.66 13.57
N LEU A 100 6.50 -6.50 13.58
CA LEU A 100 5.59 -6.62 14.73
C LEU A 100 6.32 -7.09 15.99
N ARG A 101 7.23 -8.07 15.86
CA ARG A 101 8.03 -8.55 16.99
C ARG A 101 8.94 -7.45 17.56
N HIS A 102 9.52 -6.59 16.72
CA HIS A 102 10.34 -5.47 17.18
C HIS A 102 9.59 -4.48 18.08
N THR A 103 8.25 -4.51 18.16
CA THR A 103 7.52 -3.73 19.17
C THR A 103 7.68 -4.27 20.60
N LYS A 104 8.25 -5.48 20.76
CA LYS A 104 8.43 -6.13 22.07
C LYS A 104 9.91 -6.15 22.45
N PRO A 105 10.26 -5.72 23.67
CA PRO A 105 11.64 -5.79 24.19
C PRO A 105 11.97 -7.21 24.69
N LEU A 106 11.75 -8.21 23.83
CA LEU A 106 11.95 -9.63 24.13
C LEU A 106 12.92 -10.24 23.11
N LEU A 107 13.61 -11.33 23.52
CA LEU A 107 14.69 -11.93 22.75
C LEU A 107 14.23 -12.29 21.33
N THR A 108 14.91 -11.73 20.35
CA THR A 108 14.66 -11.97 18.92
C THR A 108 15.98 -12.23 18.24
N ILE A 109 16.10 -13.37 17.55
CA ILE A 109 17.31 -13.78 16.84
C ILE A 109 16.98 -13.94 15.36
N GLN A 110 17.77 -13.32 14.50
CA GLN A 110 17.62 -13.39 13.05
C GLN A 110 18.62 -14.40 12.48
N ILE A 111 18.14 -15.26 11.60
CA ILE A 111 18.96 -16.16 10.78
C ILE A 111 18.60 -15.94 9.30
N GLY A 112 19.50 -16.25 8.38
CA GLY A 112 19.15 -16.23 6.96
C GLY A 112 20.27 -16.69 6.04
N GLU A 113 19.88 -17.11 4.84
CA GLU A 113 20.85 -17.52 3.83
C GLU A 113 21.70 -16.34 3.34
N TYR A 114 23.01 -16.58 3.24
CA TYR A 114 23.99 -15.58 2.81
C TYR A 114 23.62 -15.00 1.44
N GLY A 115 23.66 -13.67 1.31
CA GLY A 115 23.37 -12.96 0.06
C GLY A 115 21.88 -12.79 -0.25
N GLN A 116 20.97 -13.22 0.64
CA GLN A 116 19.52 -13.12 0.42
C GLN A 116 18.80 -12.18 1.41
N LEU A 117 19.54 -11.43 2.25
CA LEU A 117 18.92 -10.54 3.24
C LEU A 117 18.47 -9.21 2.60
N PRO A 118 17.25 -8.73 2.90
CA PRO A 118 16.80 -7.39 2.52
C PRO A 118 17.67 -6.27 3.12
N PHE A 119 17.73 -5.13 2.43
CA PHE A 119 18.54 -3.98 2.85
C PHE A 119 18.12 -3.39 4.20
N ASP A 120 16.81 -3.33 4.49
CA ASP A 120 16.23 -2.71 5.69
C ASP A 120 16.70 -3.31 7.02
N ILE A 121 17.17 -4.55 7.01
CA ILE A 121 17.66 -5.28 8.19
C ILE A 121 19.16 -5.52 8.17
N SER A 122 19.88 -5.00 7.17
CA SER A 122 21.32 -5.22 6.99
C SER A 122 22.16 -4.72 8.17
N ALA A 123 21.66 -3.69 8.88
CA ALA A 123 22.27 -3.16 10.10
C ALA A 123 22.00 -4.00 11.36
N ILE A 124 21.05 -4.95 11.31
CA ILE A 124 20.72 -5.83 12.42
C ILE A 124 21.52 -7.11 12.29
N ARG A 125 22.12 -7.55 13.41
CA ARG A 125 22.95 -8.75 13.44
C ARG A 125 22.12 -9.99 13.08
N THR A 126 22.40 -10.56 11.92
CA THR A 126 21.80 -11.79 11.41
C THR A 126 22.83 -12.90 11.35
N ILE A 127 22.49 -14.09 11.82
CA ILE A 127 23.31 -15.30 11.66
C ILE A 127 23.15 -15.77 10.22
N GLN A 128 24.19 -15.53 9.41
CA GLN A 128 24.16 -15.91 7.99
C GLN A 128 24.69 -17.32 7.80
N PHE A 129 24.07 -18.09 6.89
CA PHE A 129 24.48 -19.46 6.59
C PHE A 129 24.48 -19.77 5.10
N SER A 130 25.10 -20.90 4.74
CA SER A 130 24.92 -21.53 3.43
C SER A 130 24.24 -22.88 3.62
N ARG A 131 23.49 -23.35 2.62
CA ARG A 131 22.83 -24.67 2.64
C ARG A 131 23.76 -25.88 2.53
N SER A 132 25.07 -25.69 2.69
CA SER A 132 26.02 -26.79 2.82
C SER A 132 25.88 -27.45 4.19
N GLU A 133 26.20 -28.75 4.30
CA GLU A 133 26.18 -29.46 5.58
C GLU A 133 27.02 -28.74 6.65
N ARG A 134 28.20 -28.28 6.26
CA ARG A 134 29.07 -27.50 7.15
C ARG A 134 28.45 -26.16 7.54
N GLY A 135 27.84 -25.45 6.57
CA GLY A 135 27.18 -24.17 6.80
C GLY A 135 26.04 -24.27 7.82
N LEU A 136 25.19 -25.29 7.72
CA LEU A 136 24.10 -25.53 8.68
C LEU A 136 24.63 -25.91 10.07
N ILE A 137 25.72 -26.69 10.17
CA ILE A 137 26.37 -27.02 11.45
C ILE A 137 26.92 -25.76 12.13
N ASP A 138 27.57 -24.88 11.36
CA ASP A 138 28.15 -23.65 11.89
C ASP A 138 27.03 -22.66 12.31
N ALA A 139 25.97 -22.54 11.51
CA ALA A 139 24.78 -21.76 11.85
C ALA A 139 24.13 -22.21 13.16
N ARG A 140 24.01 -23.54 13.38
CA ARG A 140 23.48 -24.10 14.63
C ARG A 140 24.33 -23.68 15.82
N LYS A 141 25.64 -23.80 15.72
CA LYS A 141 26.57 -23.40 16.81
C LYS A 141 26.50 -21.91 17.09
N GLU A 142 26.33 -21.08 16.06
CA GLU A 142 26.14 -19.64 16.23
C GLU A 142 24.81 -19.30 16.90
N LEU A 143 23.74 -19.99 16.51
CA LEU A 143 22.43 -19.86 17.15
C LEU A 143 22.48 -20.31 18.61
N GLU A 144 23.16 -21.40 18.94
CA GLU A 144 23.40 -21.84 20.32
C GLU A 144 24.14 -20.76 21.14
N ARG A 145 25.18 -20.13 20.59
CA ARG A 145 25.87 -19.03 21.28
C ARG A 145 24.96 -17.82 21.48
N ALA A 146 24.19 -17.45 20.46
CA ALA A 146 23.25 -16.32 20.52
C ALA A 146 22.15 -16.56 21.57
N LEU A 147 21.60 -17.78 21.62
CA LEU A 147 20.63 -18.18 22.65
C LEU A 147 21.26 -18.15 24.05
N SER A 148 22.47 -18.68 24.21
CA SER A 148 23.17 -18.65 25.51
C SER A 148 23.35 -17.23 26.04
N ILE A 149 23.76 -16.29 25.19
CA ILE A 149 23.97 -14.88 25.57
C ILE A 149 22.61 -14.22 25.81
N GLY A 150 21.69 -14.33 24.86
CA GLY A 150 20.39 -13.66 24.92
C GLY A 150 19.51 -14.10 26.10
N LEU A 151 19.59 -15.37 26.51
CA LEU A 151 18.87 -15.88 27.68
C LEU A 151 19.51 -15.46 29.01
N ALA A 152 20.83 -15.21 29.04
CA ALA A 152 21.54 -14.82 30.25
C ALA A 152 21.54 -13.30 30.48
N GLU A 153 21.72 -12.52 29.42
CA GLU A 153 21.95 -11.07 29.47
C GLU A 153 20.76 -10.27 28.91
N GLY A 154 19.81 -10.92 28.24
CA GLY A 154 18.77 -10.26 27.43
C GLY A 154 19.26 -9.96 26.01
N SER A 155 18.37 -9.50 25.14
CA SER A 155 18.74 -9.02 23.80
C SER A 155 19.05 -7.53 23.82
N GLY A 156 20.10 -7.10 23.12
CA GLY A 156 20.23 -5.70 22.73
C GLY A 156 19.04 -5.30 21.86
N GLU A 157 18.28 -4.29 22.31
CA GLU A 157 17.15 -3.77 21.54
C GLU A 157 17.65 -3.12 20.25
N VAL A 158 16.94 -3.37 19.14
CA VAL A 158 17.18 -2.61 17.91
C VAL A 158 16.65 -1.19 18.07
N SER A 159 17.21 -0.24 17.33
CA SER A 159 16.81 1.18 17.40
C SER A 159 15.31 1.37 17.26
N ALA A 160 14.67 0.60 16.37
CA ALA A 160 13.22 0.61 16.18
C ALA A 160 12.46 0.22 17.47
N THR A 161 12.87 -0.84 18.17
CA THR A 161 12.26 -1.28 19.43
C THR A 161 12.38 -0.22 20.51
N ARG A 162 13.57 0.36 20.67
CA ARG A 162 13.82 1.39 21.68
C ARG A 162 12.96 2.63 21.42
N LEU A 163 13.03 3.20 20.21
CA LEU A 163 12.28 4.41 19.84
C LEU A 163 10.75 4.18 19.94
N TRP A 164 10.27 3.01 19.51
CA TRP A 164 8.86 2.67 19.59
C TRP A 164 8.36 2.58 21.03
N ASN A 165 9.19 2.07 21.94
CA ASN A 165 8.84 1.88 23.35
C ASN A 165 9.19 3.06 24.26
N GLU A 166 9.98 4.05 23.80
CA GLU A 166 10.29 5.28 24.56
C GLU A 166 9.02 6.04 24.98
N ARG A 167 7.96 6.03 24.15
CA ARG A 167 6.66 6.62 24.50
C ARG A 167 5.87 5.83 25.55
N SER A 168 6.22 4.58 25.82
CA SER A 168 5.50 3.73 26.78
C SER A 168 6.07 3.82 28.20
N ALA A 169 7.28 4.37 28.39
CA ALA A 169 7.93 4.50 29.69
C ALA A 169 7.57 5.79 30.45
N GLY A 170 7.17 6.84 29.73
CA GLY A 170 6.46 7.99 30.30
C GLY A 170 4.99 7.82 29.99
N GLY A 171 4.15 7.59 31.00
CA GLY A 171 2.71 7.44 30.82
C GLY A 171 2.10 8.68 30.17
N ALA A 172 2.04 8.69 28.84
CA ALA A 172 1.26 9.65 28.09
C ALA A 172 -0.20 9.15 28.12
N SER A 173 -0.97 9.73 29.03
CA SER A 173 -2.43 9.72 28.97
C SER A 173 -2.85 10.24 27.60
N PHE A 174 -3.39 9.36 26.77
CA PHE A 174 -4.11 9.77 25.58
C PHE A 174 -5.41 10.44 26.07
N LEU A 175 -5.47 11.77 25.93
CA LEU A 175 -6.58 12.67 26.28
C LEU A 175 -6.66 13.12 27.76
N GLU A 176 -5.82 14.06 28.16
CA GLU A 176 -6.22 15.10 29.12
C GLU A 176 -5.86 16.48 28.55
N ILE A 177 -6.91 17.27 28.27
CA ILE A 177 -6.81 18.68 27.88
C ILE A 177 -6.52 19.45 29.17
N GLU A 178 -5.26 19.76 29.45
CA GLU A 178 -4.90 20.77 30.44
C GLU A 178 -4.62 22.10 29.73
N GLU A 179 -5.23 23.18 30.23
CA GLU A 179 -5.01 24.55 29.76
C GLU A 179 -3.51 24.90 29.81
N PRO A 180 -2.96 25.61 28.81
CA PRO A 180 -1.52 25.78 28.73
C PRO A 180 -1.00 26.69 29.85
N PRO A 181 0.10 26.32 30.53
CA PRO A 181 0.82 27.25 31.37
C PRO A 181 1.55 28.28 30.49
N THR A 182 1.63 29.50 31.00
CA THR A 182 2.16 30.69 30.33
C THR A 182 3.58 30.46 29.79
N ALA A 183 3.72 30.73 28.51
CA ALA A 183 4.97 30.81 27.78
C ALA A 183 5.93 31.79 28.44
N GLU A 184 7.06 31.29 28.92
CA GLU A 184 8.31 32.05 28.95
C GLU A 184 9.49 31.08 29.11
N SER A 185 10.43 31.21 28.16
CA SER A 185 11.75 30.56 28.06
C SER A 185 11.80 29.07 27.72
N GLU A 186 11.73 28.77 26.43
CA GLU A 186 12.75 28.00 25.69
C GLU A 186 12.40 28.04 24.20
N ALA A 187 12.53 29.25 23.64
CA ALA A 187 12.60 29.44 22.20
C ALA A 187 14.06 29.26 21.82
N GLU A 188 14.39 28.13 21.18
CA GLU A 188 15.38 28.05 20.08
C GLU A 188 15.41 26.61 19.53
N LEU A 189 14.99 26.47 18.27
CA LEU A 189 14.94 25.27 17.40
C LEU A 189 13.75 24.29 17.55
N TYR A 190 12.52 24.78 17.45
CA TYR A 190 11.41 23.96 16.95
C TYR A 190 10.78 24.68 15.76
N ASP A 191 10.90 24.08 14.57
CA ASP A 191 10.23 24.53 13.36
C ASP A 191 8.88 23.79 13.24
N PRO A 192 7.74 24.46 13.45
CA PRO A 192 6.42 23.84 13.43
C PRO A 192 5.97 23.41 12.02
N GLU A 193 6.70 23.75 10.95
CA GLU A 193 6.31 23.43 9.57
C GLU A 193 6.55 21.95 9.19
N LEU A 194 7.26 21.18 10.04
CA LEU A 194 7.59 19.76 9.81
C LEU A 194 6.53 18.76 10.34
N GLU A 195 5.30 19.19 10.64
CA GLU A 195 4.22 18.29 11.09
C GLU A 195 3.47 17.56 9.94
N GLY A 196 3.94 17.69 8.70
CA GLY A 196 3.44 16.93 7.56
C GLY A 196 4.25 15.66 7.27
N ASP A 197 3.65 14.69 6.56
CA ASP A 197 4.39 13.56 5.98
C ASP A 197 5.68 14.05 5.29
N GLY A 198 6.79 13.35 5.47
CA GLY A 198 8.05 13.70 4.83
C GLY A 198 7.97 13.61 3.30
N PHE A 199 8.91 14.26 2.61
CA PHE A 199 8.95 14.31 1.14
C PHE A 199 8.89 12.92 0.49
N ILE A 200 9.60 11.95 1.05
CA ILE A 200 9.66 10.57 0.53
C ILE A 200 8.36 9.81 0.80
N GLU A 201 7.77 9.98 1.99
CA GLU A 201 6.48 9.37 2.35
C GLU A 201 5.36 9.86 1.43
N ARG A 202 5.36 11.14 1.06
CA ARG A 202 4.38 11.71 0.14
C ARG A 202 4.55 11.21 -1.31
N ILE A 203 5.78 11.03 -1.78
CA ILE A 203 6.05 10.44 -3.11
C ILE A 203 5.61 8.97 -3.13
N ALA A 204 5.96 8.19 -2.10
CA ALA A 204 5.56 6.80 -2.01
C ALA A 204 4.04 6.63 -1.94
N ALA A 205 3.34 7.51 -1.21
CA ALA A 205 1.88 7.52 -1.18
C ALA A 205 1.27 7.81 -2.56
N PHE A 206 1.86 8.73 -3.33
CA PHE A 206 1.43 9.04 -4.69
C PHE A 206 1.58 7.84 -5.64
N GLU A 207 2.74 7.15 -5.61
CA GLU A 207 2.98 5.96 -6.44
C GLU A 207 1.97 4.85 -6.21
N LEU A 208 1.45 4.71 -4.98
CA LEU A 208 0.45 3.70 -4.65
C LEU A 208 -0.96 4.02 -5.17
N VAL A 209 -1.29 5.31 -5.35
CA VAL A 209 -2.64 5.73 -5.78
C VAL A 209 -2.77 5.75 -7.31
N VAL A 210 -1.70 6.02 -8.05
CA VAL A 210 -1.71 6.12 -9.53
C VAL A 210 -2.30 4.87 -10.23
N PRO A 211 -1.94 3.62 -9.86
CA PRO A 211 -2.51 2.44 -10.51
C PRO A 211 -4.04 2.34 -10.36
N SER A 212 -4.57 2.76 -9.21
CA SER A 212 -6.01 2.77 -8.95
C SER A 212 -6.72 3.78 -9.85
N VAL A 213 -6.18 4.99 -9.97
CA VAL A 213 -6.72 6.05 -10.86
C VAL A 213 -6.72 5.59 -12.33
N VAL A 214 -5.64 4.96 -12.78
CA VAL A 214 -5.52 4.41 -14.14
C VAL A 214 -6.58 3.32 -14.37
N ALA A 215 -6.77 2.40 -13.42
CA ALA A 215 -7.77 1.34 -13.53
C ALA A 215 -9.20 1.90 -13.59
N THR A 216 -9.55 2.85 -12.70
CA THR A 216 -10.87 3.51 -12.70
C THR A 216 -11.12 4.24 -14.02
N THR A 217 -10.11 4.94 -14.56
CA THR A 217 -10.21 5.66 -15.84
C THR A 217 -10.43 4.69 -17.01
N ALA A 218 -9.76 3.54 -17.02
CA ALA A 218 -9.95 2.51 -18.04
C ALA A 218 -11.38 1.94 -17.99
N ASN A 219 -11.91 1.64 -16.79
CA ASN A 219 -13.27 1.17 -16.61
C ASN A 219 -14.32 2.19 -17.08
N ILE A 220 -14.09 3.48 -16.80
CA ILE A 220 -14.94 4.57 -17.33
C ILE A 220 -14.94 4.58 -18.85
N GLY A 221 -13.76 4.41 -19.45
CA GLY A 221 -13.59 4.30 -20.90
C GLY A 221 -14.42 3.16 -21.51
N GLU A 222 -14.38 1.97 -20.91
CA GLU A 222 -15.15 0.80 -21.35
C GLU A 222 -16.67 1.05 -21.30
N VAL A 223 -17.15 1.66 -20.22
CA VAL A 223 -18.59 1.99 -20.07
C VAL A 223 -19.03 2.98 -21.15
N VAL A 224 -18.24 4.03 -21.39
CA VAL A 224 -18.54 5.04 -22.42
C VAL A 224 -18.46 4.48 -23.83
N GLU A 225 -17.48 3.62 -24.12
CA GLU A 225 -17.42 2.89 -25.39
C GLU A 225 -18.69 2.04 -25.59
N GLY A 226 -19.10 1.30 -24.56
CA GLY A 226 -20.33 0.52 -24.58
C GLY A 226 -21.60 1.36 -24.79
N MET A 227 -21.64 2.58 -24.24
CA MET A 227 -22.72 3.55 -24.55
C MET A 227 -22.67 4.02 -26.00
N GLY A 228 -21.48 4.26 -26.55
CA GLY A 228 -21.28 4.62 -27.95
C GLY A 228 -21.77 3.54 -28.91
N GLN A 229 -21.42 2.27 -28.65
CA GLN A 229 -21.90 1.13 -29.42
C GLN A 229 -23.43 1.01 -29.36
N LEU A 230 -24.02 1.20 -28.18
CA LEU A 230 -25.47 1.22 -28.00
C LEU A 230 -26.14 2.34 -28.82
N ALA A 231 -25.54 3.54 -28.86
CA ALA A 231 -26.03 4.65 -29.65
C ALA A 231 -25.97 4.36 -31.17
N VAL A 232 -24.89 3.72 -31.65
CA VAL A 232 -24.76 3.30 -33.05
C VAL A 232 -25.85 2.29 -33.43
N LEU A 233 -26.07 1.26 -32.60
CA LEU A 233 -27.13 0.27 -32.83
C LEU A 233 -28.52 0.92 -32.86
N SER A 234 -28.81 1.79 -31.89
CA SER A 234 -30.10 2.48 -31.84
C SER A 234 -30.31 3.42 -33.04
N SER A 235 -29.24 4.03 -33.56
CA SER A 235 -29.31 4.87 -34.76
C SER A 235 -29.64 4.04 -36.01
N ALA A 236 -29.05 2.85 -36.13
CA ALA A 236 -29.37 1.91 -37.21
C ALA A 236 -30.85 1.44 -37.14
N ASP A 237 -31.33 1.09 -35.94
CA ASP A 237 -32.74 0.74 -35.72
C ASP A 237 -33.68 1.91 -36.08
N MET A 238 -33.30 3.14 -35.73
CA MET A 238 -34.05 4.35 -36.07
C MET A 238 -34.11 4.60 -37.58
N GLN A 239 -32.98 4.44 -38.29
CA GLN A 239 -32.93 4.57 -39.75
C GLN A 239 -33.76 3.49 -40.45
N SER A 240 -33.67 2.24 -39.99
CA SER A 240 -34.48 1.13 -40.50
C SER A 240 -35.98 1.42 -40.32
N ALA A 241 -36.39 1.91 -39.15
CA ALA A 241 -37.76 2.32 -38.89
C ALA A 241 -38.21 3.47 -39.82
N ASN A 242 -37.34 4.46 -40.08
CA ASN A 242 -37.65 5.55 -41.01
C ASN A 242 -37.83 5.05 -42.44
N ASN A 243 -36.93 4.20 -42.93
CA ASN A 243 -36.95 3.66 -44.29
C ASN A 243 -38.16 2.73 -44.53
N SER A 244 -38.65 2.08 -43.47
CA SER A 244 -39.81 1.19 -43.52
C SER A 244 -41.16 1.93 -43.42
N GLY A 245 -41.15 3.27 -43.36
CA GLY A 245 -42.37 4.07 -43.20
C GLY A 245 -43.02 3.90 -41.82
N ALA A 246 -42.25 3.58 -40.77
CA ALA A 246 -42.78 3.34 -39.44
C ALA A 246 -43.59 4.53 -38.91
N THR A 247 -44.57 4.25 -38.07
CA THR A 247 -45.37 5.27 -37.38
C THR A 247 -44.56 5.98 -36.31
N ALA A 248 -45.04 7.15 -35.85
CA ALA A 248 -44.42 7.86 -34.74
C ALA A 248 -44.35 7.01 -33.44
N GLN A 249 -45.34 6.15 -33.21
CA GLN A 249 -45.37 5.25 -32.05
C GLN A 249 -44.30 4.17 -32.13
N GLN A 250 -44.03 3.62 -33.31
CA GLN A 250 -42.95 2.65 -33.51
C GLN A 250 -41.57 3.28 -33.33
N ARG A 251 -41.37 4.52 -33.81
CA ARG A 251 -40.14 5.28 -33.54
C ARG A 251 -39.93 5.55 -32.05
N LEU A 252 -41.00 5.91 -31.34
CA LEU A 252 -40.94 6.07 -29.88
C LEU A 252 -40.57 4.76 -29.18
N GLY A 253 -40.97 3.60 -29.71
CA GLY A 253 -40.55 2.28 -29.20
C GLY A 253 -39.04 2.05 -29.29
N VAL A 254 -38.40 2.42 -30.40
CA VAL A 254 -36.93 2.34 -30.55
C VAL A 254 -36.22 3.26 -29.54
N ILE A 255 -36.69 4.50 -29.40
CA ILE A 255 -36.16 5.46 -28.43
C ILE A 255 -36.34 4.95 -26.98
N ALA A 256 -37.49 4.33 -26.68
CA ALA A 256 -37.77 3.76 -25.36
C ALA A 256 -36.83 2.60 -25.03
N LYS A 257 -36.54 1.74 -26.00
CA LYS A 257 -35.57 0.64 -25.86
C LYS A 257 -34.19 1.19 -25.56
N PHE A 258 -33.71 2.15 -26.37
CA PHE A 258 -32.42 2.81 -26.15
C PHE A 258 -32.33 3.47 -24.77
N ALA A 259 -33.36 4.22 -24.34
CA ALA A 259 -33.39 4.83 -23.02
C ALA A 259 -33.30 3.79 -21.88
N THR A 260 -33.96 2.64 -22.05
CA THR A 260 -33.97 1.55 -21.06
C THR A 260 -32.60 0.88 -20.96
N GLU A 261 -31.91 0.69 -22.08
CA GLU A 261 -30.57 0.09 -22.13
C GLU A 261 -29.46 1.08 -21.72
N LEU A 262 -29.67 2.39 -21.92
CA LEU A 262 -28.71 3.43 -21.56
C LEU A 262 -28.68 3.72 -20.05
N GLN A 263 -29.83 3.67 -19.36
CA GLN A 263 -29.91 3.99 -17.94
C GLN A 263 -28.99 3.17 -17.01
N PRO A 264 -28.88 1.83 -17.11
CA PRO A 264 -27.97 1.08 -16.25
C PRO A 264 -26.51 1.48 -16.47
N LYS A 265 -26.10 1.72 -17.71
CA LYS A 265 -24.76 2.24 -18.03
C LYS A 265 -24.54 3.63 -17.45
N ALA A 266 -25.56 4.49 -17.46
CA ALA A 266 -25.49 5.81 -16.87
C ALA A 266 -25.27 5.74 -15.35
N ASN A 267 -25.92 4.80 -14.66
CA ASN A 267 -25.72 4.58 -13.23
C ASN A 267 -24.33 4.01 -12.92
N GLU A 268 -23.84 3.09 -13.76
CA GLU A 268 -22.48 2.52 -13.65
C GLU A 268 -21.41 3.59 -13.82
N LEU A 269 -21.57 4.46 -14.82
CA LEU A 269 -20.69 5.61 -15.04
C LEU A 269 -20.70 6.58 -13.84
N ASP A 270 -21.87 6.88 -13.26
CA ASP A 270 -21.95 7.75 -12.07
C ASP A 270 -21.17 7.16 -10.88
N GLY A 271 -21.29 5.84 -10.64
CA GLY A 271 -20.52 5.15 -9.61
C GLY A 271 -19.01 5.23 -9.82
N LEU A 272 -18.53 4.95 -11.03
CA LEU A 272 -17.09 5.01 -11.35
C LEU A 272 -16.56 6.44 -11.27
N THR A 273 -17.34 7.43 -11.71
CA THR A 273 -16.92 8.84 -11.63
C THR A 273 -16.90 9.40 -10.20
N LEU A 274 -17.73 8.86 -9.30
CA LEU A 274 -17.65 9.14 -7.86
C LEU A 274 -16.33 8.61 -7.27
N GLU A 275 -15.98 7.37 -7.60
CA GLU A 275 -14.71 6.76 -7.17
C GLU A 275 -13.50 7.54 -7.71
N PHE A 276 -13.54 7.94 -8.98
CA PHE A 276 -12.52 8.78 -9.59
C PHE A 276 -12.38 10.14 -8.88
N GLU A 277 -13.50 10.78 -8.51
CA GLU A 277 -13.50 12.06 -7.78
C GLU A 277 -12.79 11.95 -6.43
N GLU A 278 -13.08 10.89 -5.66
CA GLU A 278 -12.44 10.61 -4.37
C GLU A 278 -10.94 10.32 -4.53
N GLN A 279 -10.58 9.49 -5.50
CA GLN A 279 -9.17 9.17 -5.79
C GLN A 279 -8.39 10.43 -6.19
N MET A 280 -8.94 11.27 -7.09
CA MET A 280 -8.29 12.51 -7.51
C MET A 280 -8.14 13.52 -6.38
N ALA A 281 -9.11 13.63 -5.47
CA ALA A 281 -9.00 14.48 -4.29
C ALA A 281 -7.88 14.01 -3.34
N ASN A 282 -7.71 12.70 -3.18
CA ASN A 282 -6.62 12.13 -2.39
C ASN A 282 -5.24 12.40 -3.04
N VAL A 283 -5.15 12.23 -4.37
CA VAL A 283 -3.91 12.58 -5.11
C VAL A 283 -3.57 14.05 -4.95
N ASP A 284 -4.56 14.94 -5.07
CA ASP A 284 -4.37 16.39 -4.93
C ASP A 284 -3.83 16.78 -3.54
N ALA A 285 -4.40 16.19 -2.48
CA ALA A 285 -3.96 16.43 -1.11
C ALA A 285 -2.50 16.02 -0.89
N GLN A 286 -2.06 14.92 -1.49
CA GLN A 286 -0.69 14.42 -1.38
C GLN A 286 0.29 15.27 -2.20
N LEU A 287 -0.04 15.53 -3.47
CA LEU A 287 0.82 16.29 -4.38
C LEU A 287 0.95 17.76 -3.98
N SER A 288 -0.13 18.39 -3.52
CA SER A 288 -0.08 19.81 -3.13
C SER A 288 0.93 20.07 -2.01
N GLY A 289 1.05 19.15 -1.04
CA GLY A 289 2.07 19.26 0.02
C GLY A 289 3.49 19.08 -0.51
N VAL A 290 3.70 18.15 -1.45
CA VAL A 290 5.03 17.95 -2.08
C VAL A 290 5.45 19.18 -2.89
N LEU A 291 4.53 19.71 -3.70
CA LEU A 291 4.80 20.86 -4.55
C LEU A 291 5.06 22.13 -3.73
N ALA A 292 4.31 22.34 -2.64
CA ALA A 292 4.58 23.45 -1.71
C ALA A 292 5.96 23.33 -1.06
N TYR A 293 6.31 22.13 -0.57
CA TYR A 293 7.60 21.88 0.06
C TYR A 293 8.78 22.14 -0.89
N LEU A 294 8.68 21.67 -2.15
CA LEU A 294 9.70 21.88 -3.18
C LEU A 294 9.80 23.34 -3.65
N ASP A 295 8.71 24.10 -3.57
CA ASP A 295 8.71 25.53 -3.85
C ASP A 295 9.48 26.34 -2.78
N GLU A 296 9.41 25.89 -1.53
CA GLU A 296 10.11 26.49 -0.38
C GLU A 296 11.58 26.03 -0.27
N HIS A 297 11.90 24.82 -0.73
CA HIS A 297 13.23 24.20 -0.64
C HIS A 297 13.81 23.89 -2.05
N PRO A 298 14.13 24.91 -2.86
CA PRO A 298 14.58 24.73 -4.24
C PRO A 298 15.89 23.91 -4.37
N GLU A 299 16.71 23.83 -3.33
CA GLU A 299 17.92 23.00 -3.28
C GLU A 299 17.64 21.49 -3.33
N MET A 300 16.40 21.07 -3.02
CA MET A 300 15.97 19.67 -3.11
C MET A 300 15.56 19.28 -4.54
N VAL A 301 15.51 20.22 -5.48
CA VAL A 301 15.20 19.94 -6.88
C VAL A 301 16.45 19.48 -7.62
N ASN A 302 16.48 18.19 -7.94
CA ASN A 302 17.55 17.50 -8.66
C ASN A 302 16.95 16.71 -9.86
N ASP A 303 17.77 15.88 -10.50
CA ASP A 303 17.34 15.07 -11.67
C ASP A 303 16.16 14.14 -11.32
N ASP A 304 16.17 13.49 -10.14
CA ASP A 304 15.09 12.60 -9.70
C ASP A 304 13.76 13.36 -9.49
N THR A 305 13.81 14.56 -8.89
CA THR A 305 12.65 15.45 -8.76
C THR A 305 12.18 15.98 -10.13
N GLY A 306 13.11 16.13 -11.07
CA GLY A 306 12.83 16.47 -12.47
C GLY A 306 12.01 15.39 -13.18
N ASP A 307 12.41 14.12 -13.04
CA ASP A 307 11.71 12.96 -13.59
C ASP A 307 10.31 12.79 -12.97
N PHE A 308 10.19 13.07 -11.67
CA PHE A 308 8.90 13.10 -10.97
C PHE A 308 7.96 14.17 -11.54
N PHE A 309 8.46 15.40 -11.75
CA PHE A 309 7.70 16.48 -12.38
C PHE A 309 7.25 16.15 -13.81
N ASP A 310 8.13 15.54 -14.60
CA ASP A 310 7.80 15.13 -15.97
C ASP A 310 6.73 14.03 -15.99
N SER A 311 6.76 13.12 -15.01
CA SER A 311 5.73 12.09 -14.83
C SER A 311 4.35 12.68 -14.50
N ILE A 312 4.29 13.67 -13.59
CA ILE A 312 3.05 14.40 -13.29
C ILE A 312 2.55 15.16 -14.52
N GLY A 313 3.44 15.85 -15.24
CA GLY A 313 3.09 16.56 -16.47
C GLY A 313 2.57 15.62 -17.57
N GLY A 314 3.16 14.42 -17.68
CA GLY A 314 2.68 13.36 -18.58
C GLY A 314 1.28 12.87 -18.24
N LEU A 315 1.00 12.68 -16.95
CA LEU A 315 -0.33 12.28 -16.45
C LEU A 315 -1.38 13.36 -16.70
N ALA A 316 -1.06 14.64 -16.42
CA ALA A 316 -1.95 15.77 -16.63
C ALA A 316 -2.34 15.89 -18.12
N ARG A 317 -1.36 15.80 -19.03
CA ARG A 317 -1.60 15.83 -20.47
C ARG A 317 -2.49 14.69 -20.95
N SER A 318 -2.19 13.46 -20.52
CA SER A 318 -2.97 12.27 -20.89
C SER A 318 -4.42 12.38 -20.39
N THR A 319 -4.61 12.90 -19.18
CA THR A 319 -5.93 13.14 -18.60
C THR A 319 -6.71 14.19 -19.41
N ARG A 320 -6.06 15.27 -19.85
CA ARG A 320 -6.69 16.33 -20.66
C ARG A 320 -7.17 15.80 -22.01
N GLU A 321 -6.33 15.05 -22.71
CA GLU A 321 -6.69 14.40 -23.99
C GLU A 321 -7.88 13.45 -23.81
N ALA A 322 -7.93 12.69 -22.71
CA ALA A 322 -9.08 11.86 -22.38
C ALA A 322 -10.35 12.70 -22.15
N MET A 323 -10.26 13.80 -21.37
CA MET A 323 -11.41 14.65 -21.05
C MET A 323 -12.03 15.34 -22.27
N GLU A 324 -11.23 15.71 -23.28
CA GLU A 324 -11.74 16.28 -24.53
C GLU A 324 -12.73 15.32 -25.22
N ASN A 325 -12.40 14.03 -25.26
CA ASN A 325 -13.27 13.00 -25.84
C ASN A 325 -14.59 12.86 -25.08
N PHE A 326 -14.55 12.91 -23.75
CA PHE A 326 -15.76 12.87 -22.92
C PHE A 326 -16.62 14.14 -23.08
N GLY A 327 -16.00 15.30 -23.28
CA GLY A 327 -16.70 16.55 -23.61
C GLY A 327 -17.53 16.43 -24.89
N GLN A 328 -16.96 15.86 -25.95
CA GLN A 328 -17.68 15.62 -27.21
C GLN A 328 -18.82 14.60 -27.05
N PHE A 329 -18.59 13.55 -26.27
CA PHE A 329 -19.61 12.56 -25.94
C PHE A 329 -20.79 13.20 -25.19
N LYS A 330 -20.52 14.06 -24.20
CA LYS A 330 -21.54 14.83 -23.48
C LYS A 330 -22.39 15.69 -24.42
N SER A 331 -21.77 16.44 -25.33
CA SER A 331 -22.51 17.27 -26.30
C SER A 331 -23.43 16.44 -27.18
N SER A 332 -23.00 15.23 -27.57
CA SER A 332 -23.80 14.29 -28.37
C SER A 332 -25.03 13.78 -27.59
N LEU A 333 -24.88 13.50 -26.30
CA LEU A 333 -25.99 13.08 -25.44
C LEU A 333 -26.98 14.20 -25.13
N ASP A 334 -26.49 15.43 -24.92
CA ASP A 334 -27.36 16.60 -24.70
C ASP A 334 -28.26 16.85 -25.92
N ALA A 335 -27.75 16.63 -27.14
CA ALA A 335 -28.55 16.68 -28.37
C ALA A 335 -29.65 15.60 -28.42
N LEU A 336 -29.32 14.36 -28.02
CA LEU A 336 -30.28 13.26 -27.93
C LEU A 336 -31.37 13.49 -26.88
N ALA A 337 -31.03 14.13 -25.75
CA ALA A 337 -32.01 14.51 -24.71
C ALA A 337 -33.09 15.47 -25.22
N GLY A 338 -32.74 16.30 -26.21
CA GLY A 338 -33.67 17.22 -26.90
C GLY A 338 -34.72 16.50 -27.75
N MET A 339 -34.42 15.30 -28.23
CA MET A 339 -35.29 14.55 -29.16
C MET A 339 -36.48 13.88 -28.47
N SER A 340 -36.33 13.45 -27.21
CA SER A 340 -37.38 12.76 -26.47
C SER A 340 -37.27 12.95 -24.96
N LYS A 341 -38.42 13.12 -24.30
CA LYS A 341 -38.51 13.16 -22.83
C LYS A 341 -37.96 11.91 -22.15
N MET A 342 -37.97 10.76 -22.84
CA MET A 342 -37.51 9.47 -22.30
C MET A 342 -36.00 9.42 -22.13
N LEU A 343 -35.25 10.22 -22.90
CA LEU A 343 -33.79 10.28 -22.84
C LEU A 343 -33.27 11.31 -21.85
N ARG A 344 -34.12 12.23 -21.37
CA ARG A 344 -33.69 13.34 -20.50
C ARG A 344 -33.04 12.89 -19.20
N LYS A 345 -33.54 11.81 -18.59
CA LYS A 345 -32.96 11.29 -17.35
C LYS A 345 -31.62 10.60 -17.63
N PRO A 346 -31.53 9.55 -18.46
CA PRO A 346 -30.25 8.92 -18.78
C PRO A 346 -29.18 9.92 -19.27
N ALA A 347 -29.56 10.83 -20.17
CA ALA A 347 -28.62 11.83 -20.68
C ALA A 347 -28.15 12.80 -19.60
N ARG A 348 -29.03 13.23 -18.68
CA ARG A 348 -28.65 14.10 -17.56
C ARG A 348 -27.71 13.38 -16.59
N ASP A 349 -28.00 12.12 -16.27
CA ASP A 349 -27.18 11.33 -15.34
C ASP A 349 -25.76 11.16 -15.91
N VAL A 350 -25.64 10.84 -17.20
CA VAL A 350 -24.32 10.81 -17.89
C VAL A 350 -23.67 12.20 -17.94
N SER A 351 -24.43 13.24 -18.27
CA SER A 351 -23.91 14.62 -18.36
C SER A 351 -23.34 15.10 -17.02
N ASN A 352 -23.98 14.73 -15.90
CA ASN A 352 -23.49 15.01 -14.55
C ASN A 352 -22.22 14.21 -14.24
N ALA A 353 -22.18 12.91 -14.55
CA ALA A 353 -21.00 12.06 -14.33
C ALA A 353 -19.78 12.56 -15.11
N VAL A 354 -19.97 12.91 -16.39
CA VAL A 354 -18.90 13.49 -17.22
C VAL A 354 -18.45 14.84 -16.67
N HIS A 355 -19.38 15.70 -16.23
CA HIS A 355 -19.03 17.00 -15.65
C HIS A 355 -18.21 16.86 -14.36
N ARG A 356 -18.57 15.92 -13.48
CA ARG A 356 -17.82 15.57 -12.28
C ARG A 356 -16.38 15.17 -12.63
N MET A 357 -16.24 14.26 -13.59
CA MET A 357 -14.92 13.77 -14.02
C MET A 357 -14.04 14.87 -14.61
N ILE A 358 -14.59 15.74 -15.47
CA ILE A 358 -13.87 16.90 -16.02
C ILE A 358 -13.40 17.83 -14.89
N LYS A 359 -14.26 18.09 -13.90
CA LYS A 359 -13.90 18.92 -12.75
C LYS A 359 -12.77 18.29 -11.92
N SER A 360 -12.82 16.99 -11.65
CA SER A 360 -11.75 16.28 -10.92
C SER A 360 -10.45 16.24 -11.71
N ALA A 361 -10.51 16.08 -13.03
CA ALA A 361 -9.34 16.13 -13.91
C ALA A 361 -8.65 17.50 -13.92
N GLN A 362 -9.38 18.59 -13.70
CA GLN A 362 -8.83 19.95 -13.63
C GLN A 362 -7.80 20.14 -12.50
N LEU A 363 -7.80 19.27 -11.48
CA LEU A 363 -6.78 19.28 -10.42
C LEU A 363 -5.38 19.05 -10.99
N ALA A 364 -5.26 18.25 -12.06
CA ALA A 364 -3.97 17.99 -12.71
C ALA A 364 -3.36 19.25 -13.35
N ASP A 365 -4.20 20.18 -13.84
CA ASP A 365 -3.74 21.45 -14.39
C ASP A 365 -3.14 22.36 -13.30
N ASN A 366 -3.64 22.26 -12.06
CA ASN A 366 -3.09 23.01 -10.93
C ASN A 366 -1.68 22.51 -10.60
N TRP A 367 -1.47 21.19 -10.62
CA TRP A 367 -0.16 20.58 -10.38
C TRP A 367 0.85 20.99 -11.45
N GLU A 368 0.47 20.92 -12.72
CA GLU A 368 1.32 21.34 -13.84
C GLU A 368 1.70 22.84 -13.72
N THR A 369 0.75 23.69 -13.35
CA THR A 369 0.99 25.13 -13.14
C THR A 369 1.98 25.36 -11.99
N ALA A 370 1.85 24.66 -10.86
CA ALA A 370 2.76 24.76 -9.74
C ALA A 370 4.18 24.29 -10.10
N ILE A 371 4.31 23.17 -10.81
CA ILE A 371 5.58 22.64 -11.31
C ILE A 371 6.29 23.66 -12.22
N VAL A 372 5.56 24.29 -13.14
CA VAL A 372 6.11 25.34 -14.02
C VAL A 372 6.61 26.53 -13.21
N GLY A 373 5.89 26.93 -12.16
CA GLY A 373 6.31 27.98 -11.23
C GLY A 373 7.64 27.67 -10.54
N ILE A 374 7.78 26.46 -9.99
CA ILE A 374 9.00 26.00 -9.33
C ILE A 374 10.18 26.01 -10.31
N ARG A 375 9.99 25.47 -11.53
CA ARG A 375 11.02 25.46 -12.58
C ARG A 375 11.48 26.88 -12.98
N GLN A 376 10.55 27.83 -13.08
CA GLN A 376 10.88 29.22 -13.41
C GLN A 376 11.71 29.90 -12.31
N LYS A 377 11.38 29.68 -11.04
CA LYS A 377 12.16 30.23 -9.90
C LYS A 377 13.59 29.68 -9.88
N LEU A 378 13.77 28.39 -10.14
CA LEU A 378 15.10 27.75 -10.22
C LEU A 378 15.97 28.37 -11.33
N LEU A 379 15.40 28.56 -12.52
CA LEU A 379 16.10 29.18 -13.64
C LEU A 379 16.50 30.65 -13.36
N ALA A 380 15.63 31.39 -12.66
CA ALA A 380 15.92 32.78 -12.30
C ALA A 380 17.09 32.87 -11.29
N LYS A 381 17.12 31.99 -10.29
CA LYS A 381 18.18 31.93 -9.28
C LYS A 381 19.54 31.58 -9.87
N GLN A 382 19.58 30.63 -10.81
CA GLN A 382 20.81 30.28 -11.56
C GLN A 382 21.33 31.43 -12.45
N SER A 383 20.46 32.36 -12.87
CA SER A 383 20.87 33.53 -13.65
C SER A 383 21.35 34.72 -12.82
N GLU A 384 21.06 34.75 -11.50
CA GLU A 384 21.56 35.76 -10.56
C GLU A 384 22.92 35.36 -9.94
N ASP A 385 23.25 34.06 -9.90
CA ASP A 385 24.52 33.52 -9.40
C ASP A 385 25.65 33.48 -10.46
N LEU A 386 25.37 33.90 -11.71
CA LEU A 386 26.30 34.06 -12.85
C LEU A 386 26.64 35.53 -13.08
#